data_AF-A0AAD0WXK6-F1
#
_entry.id   AF-A0AAD0WXK6-F1
#
_cell.length_a   1.000
_cell.length_b   1.000
_cell.length_c   1.000
_cell.angle_alpha   90.00
_cell.angle_beta   90.00
_cell.angle_gamma   90.00
#
_symmetry.space_group_name_H-M   'P 1'
#
loop_
_entity.id
_entity.type
_entity.pdbx_description
1 polymer ?
#
loop_
_entity_poly.entity_id
_entity_poly.type
_entity_poly.pdbx_seq_one_letter_code
_entity_poly.pdbx_strand_id
1 'polypeptide(L)'
;MIFIPFIIFFALLFGYFFYKHYSQKLARNLALKKLSEKKPAWKEFLRDETKLFSRLSQQEQERLLDSILIFYSEKKWSTELSENECLKTSYYACLPIFKRKTNYYPNIKEINSMWSFQEWLSQNEKQFEIDFGKMALKELRGNFSYYSELFFESPNKLQTDHPAVYDKLLKFYQVEV
;
A
#
# COMPACT_ATOMS: atom_id res chain seq x y z
N MET A 1 18.61 5.53 -43.71
CA MET A 1 19.55 5.12 -42.63
C MET A 1 19.30 5.79 -41.27
N ILE A 2 18.63 6.95 -41.20
CA ILE A 2 18.38 7.66 -39.93
C ILE A 2 17.42 6.90 -38.98
N PHE A 3 16.54 6.03 -39.49
CA PHE A 3 15.56 5.32 -38.66
C PHE A 3 16.11 4.13 -37.85
N ILE A 4 17.25 3.55 -38.28
CA ILE A 4 17.87 2.39 -37.60
C ILE A 4 18.27 2.71 -36.15
N PRO A 5 18.98 3.81 -35.83
CA PRO A 5 19.32 4.13 -34.45
C PRO A 5 18.10 4.37 -33.56
N PHE A 6 17.00 4.93 -34.08
CA PHE A 6 15.76 5.07 -33.32
C PHE A 6 15.13 3.72 -32.99
N ILE A 7 15.09 2.78 -33.94
CA ILE A 7 14.55 1.42 -33.70
C ILE A 7 15.38 0.71 -32.62
N ILE A 8 16.71 0.78 -32.70
CA ILE A 8 17.60 0.19 -31.70
C ILE A 8 17.38 0.85 -30.33
N PHE A 9 17.28 2.18 -30.28
CA PHE A 9 17.02 2.91 -29.05
C PHE A 9 15.71 2.48 -28.38
N PHE A 10 14.61 2.42 -29.14
CA PHE A 10 13.32 1.96 -28.60
C PHE A 10 13.36 0.48 -28.19
N ALA A 11 14.04 -0.39 -28.95
CA ALA A 11 14.18 -1.80 -28.58
C ALA A 11 14.95 -1.98 -27.27
N LEU A 12 16.03 -1.23 -27.06
CA LEU A 12 16.79 -1.23 -25.80
C LEU A 12 15.95 -0.67 -24.65
N LEU A 13 15.19 0.39 -24.88
CA LEU A 13 14.31 0.99 -23.88
C LEU A 13 13.20 0.02 -23.46
N PHE A 14 12.54 -0.64 -24.42
CA PHE A 14 11.57 -1.70 -24.13
C PHE A 14 12.22 -2.86 -23.39
N GLY A 15 13.36 -3.36 -23.86
CA GLY A 15 14.12 -4.43 -23.21
C GLY A 15 14.44 -4.12 -21.76
N TYR A 16 14.87 -2.88 -21.46
CA TYR A 16 15.11 -2.41 -20.10
C TYR A 16 13.84 -2.44 -19.24
N PHE A 17 12.70 -1.95 -19.75
CA PHE A 17 11.44 -1.96 -19.00
C PHE A 17 10.95 -3.38 -18.71
N PHE A 18 10.99 -4.28 -19.70
CA PHE A 18 10.65 -5.69 -19.53
C PHE A 18 11.57 -6.38 -18.52
N TYR A 19 12.88 -6.18 -18.63
CA TYR A 19 13.85 -6.71 -17.68
C TYR A 19 13.57 -6.22 -16.26
N LYS A 20 13.37 -4.92 -16.08
CA LYS A 20 13.08 -4.32 -14.77
C LYS A 20 11.79 -4.87 -14.16
N HIS A 21 10.72 -4.96 -14.95
CA HIS A 21 9.45 -5.50 -14.48
C HIS A 21 9.55 -6.98 -14.10
N TYR A 22 10.20 -7.79 -14.94
CA TYR A 22 10.39 -9.21 -14.68
C TYR A 22 11.28 -9.47 -13.46
N SER A 23 12.39 -8.74 -13.35
CA SER A 23 13.31 -8.79 -12.21
C SER A 23 12.59 -8.45 -10.90
N GLN A 24 11.77 -7.40 -10.89
CA GLN A 24 10.95 -7.04 -9.72
C GLN A 24 9.99 -8.15 -9.32
N LYS A 25 9.29 -8.76 -10.29
CA LYS A 25 8.37 -9.88 -10.02
C LYS A 25 9.11 -11.07 -9.41
N LEU A 26 10.29 -11.41 -9.91
CA LEU A 26 11.13 -12.46 -9.35
C LEU A 26 11.58 -12.14 -7.93
N ALA A 27 12.08 -10.92 -7.70
CA ALA A 27 12.51 -10.48 -6.36
C ALA A 27 11.38 -10.58 -5.32
N ARG A 28 10.16 -10.18 -5.68
CA ARG A 28 8.97 -10.29 -4.82
C ARG A 28 8.63 -11.75 -4.49
N ASN A 29 8.65 -12.64 -5.48
CA ASN A 29 8.40 -14.07 -5.24
C ASN A 29 9.45 -14.69 -4.32
N LEU A 30 10.72 -14.29 -4.49
CA LEU A 30 11.80 -14.72 -3.61
C LEU A 30 11.64 -14.18 -2.20
N ALA A 31 11.21 -12.92 -2.03
CA ALA A 31 10.93 -12.33 -0.73
C ALA A 31 9.80 -13.09 0.00
N LEU A 32 8.69 -13.38 -0.69
CA LEU A 32 7.59 -14.16 -0.13
C LEU A 32 8.04 -15.55 0.31
N LYS A 33 8.92 -16.20 -0.47
CA LYS A 33 9.49 -17.50 -0.10
C LYS A 33 10.43 -17.38 1.10
N LYS A 34 11.36 -16.42 1.08
CA LYS A 34 12.39 -16.22 2.11
C LYS A 34 11.76 -15.86 3.45
N LEU A 35 10.75 -15.01 3.46
CA LEU A 35 10.10 -14.53 4.68
C LEU A 35 8.86 -15.35 5.05
N SER A 36 8.61 -16.47 4.36
CA SER A 36 7.44 -17.32 4.63
C SER A 36 7.43 -17.87 6.06
N GLU A 37 8.61 -18.18 6.62
CA GLU A 37 8.77 -18.66 8.00
C GLU A 37 8.36 -17.62 9.06
N LYS A 38 8.46 -16.32 8.74
CA LYS A 38 8.08 -15.23 9.65
C LYS A 38 6.58 -14.96 9.65
N LYS A 39 5.84 -15.43 8.63
CA LYS A 39 4.40 -15.16 8.48
C LYS A 39 3.56 -15.48 9.72
N PRO A 40 3.69 -16.65 10.37
CA PRO A 40 2.86 -16.97 11.52
C PRO A 40 3.04 -15.97 12.66
N ALA A 41 4.29 -15.70 13.04
CA ALA A 41 4.62 -14.76 14.12
C ALA A 41 4.15 -13.33 13.79
N TRP A 42 4.35 -12.88 12.56
CA TRP A 42 3.89 -11.56 12.13
C TRP A 42 2.37 -11.44 12.12
N LYS A 43 1.66 -12.49 11.70
CA LYS A 43 0.21 -12.54 11.70
C LYS A 43 -0.35 -12.49 13.13
N GLU A 44 0.26 -13.21 14.07
CA GLU A 44 -0.11 -13.16 15.49
C GLU A 44 0.10 -11.76 16.06
N PHE A 45 1.30 -11.19 15.89
CA PHE A 45 1.60 -9.83 16.33
C PHE A 45 0.60 -8.79 15.78
N LEU A 46 0.28 -8.85 14.48
CA LEU A 46 -0.67 -7.91 13.87
C LEU A 46 -2.10 -8.11 14.37
N ARG A 47 -2.52 -9.35 14.66
CA ARG A 47 -3.86 -9.61 15.24
C ARG A 47 -4.01 -9.01 16.63
N ASP A 48 -2.95 -9.05 17.43
CA ASP A 48 -2.95 -8.53 18.79
C ASP A 48 -2.88 -7.00 18.81
N GLU A 49 -2.04 -6.42 17.95
CA GLU A 49 -1.76 -4.98 17.97
C GLU A 49 -2.76 -4.15 17.14
N THR A 50 -3.47 -4.75 16.18
CA THR A 50 -4.31 -4.00 15.23
C THR A 50 -5.72 -4.57 15.11
N LYS A 51 -6.70 -3.79 15.59
CA LYS A 51 -8.12 -4.19 15.63
C LYS A 51 -8.72 -4.48 14.25
N LEU A 52 -8.30 -3.73 13.23
CA LEU A 52 -8.83 -3.94 11.89
C LEU A 52 -8.30 -5.23 11.26
N PHE A 53 -7.00 -5.54 11.44
CA PHE A 53 -6.41 -6.76 10.89
C PHE A 53 -7.12 -8.02 11.41
N SER A 54 -7.47 -8.06 12.70
CA SER A 54 -8.18 -9.20 13.30
C SER A 54 -9.62 -9.36 12.81
N ARG A 55 -10.25 -8.29 12.29
CA ARG A 55 -11.60 -8.31 11.70
C ARG A 55 -11.63 -8.75 10.24
N LEU A 56 -10.53 -8.58 9.50
CA LEU A 56 -10.42 -9.02 8.12
C LEU A 56 -10.65 -10.53 8.00
N SER A 57 -11.23 -10.98 6.88
CA SER A 57 -11.34 -12.41 6.58
C SER A 57 -9.97 -13.06 6.52
N GLN A 58 -9.89 -14.38 6.72
CA GLN A 58 -8.62 -15.10 6.63
C GLN A 58 -7.92 -14.87 5.28
N GLN A 59 -8.67 -14.83 4.18
CA GLN A 59 -8.10 -14.57 2.86
C GLN A 59 -7.53 -13.16 2.74
N GLU A 60 -8.20 -12.15 3.28
CA GLU A 60 -7.70 -10.77 3.27
C GLU A 60 -6.49 -10.59 4.18
N GLN A 61 -6.47 -11.24 5.35
CA GLN A 61 -5.29 -11.25 6.22
C GLN A 61 -4.07 -11.82 5.48
N GLU A 62 -4.22 -12.94 4.77
CA GLU A 62 -3.12 -13.51 3.97
C GLU A 62 -2.67 -12.58 2.84
N ARG A 63 -3.62 -11.97 2.10
CA ARG A 63 -3.29 -11.04 1.01
C ARG A 63 -2.59 -9.78 1.51
N LEU A 64 -3.06 -9.22 2.62
CA LEU A 64 -2.41 -8.07 3.24
C LEU A 64 -1.03 -8.44 3.80
N LEU A 65 -0.88 -9.61 4.40
CA LEU A 65 0.42 -10.09 4.88
C LEU A 65 1.42 -10.28 3.74
N ASP A 66 1.00 -10.78 2.58
CA ASP A 66 1.85 -10.84 1.38
C ASP A 66 2.30 -9.45 0.92
N SER A 67 1.38 -8.47 0.92
CA SER A 67 1.71 -7.07 0.63
C SER A 67 2.73 -6.50 1.62
N ILE A 68 2.54 -6.76 2.91
CA ILE A 68 3.44 -6.34 4.00
C ILE A 68 4.83 -6.91 3.81
N LEU A 69 4.95 -8.21 3.51
CA LEU A 69 6.23 -8.87 3.27
C LEU A 69 6.97 -8.29 2.08
N ILE A 70 6.25 -8.06 0.97
CA ILE A 70 6.83 -7.45 -0.22
C ILE A 70 7.33 -6.04 0.12
N PHE A 71 6.47 -5.20 0.70
CA PHE A 71 6.85 -3.84 1.09
C PHE A 71 8.07 -3.87 2.02
N TYR A 72 8.02 -4.66 3.10
CA TYR A 72 9.12 -4.82 4.04
C TYR A 72 10.44 -5.18 3.37
N SER A 73 10.40 -6.11 2.41
CA SER A 73 11.60 -6.55 1.68
C SER A 73 12.15 -5.53 0.68
N GLU A 74 11.29 -4.63 0.16
CA GLU A 74 11.66 -3.63 -0.84
C GLU A 74 12.19 -2.33 -0.22
N LYS A 75 11.88 -2.07 1.06
CA LYS A 75 12.34 -0.87 1.76
C LYS A 75 13.66 -1.09 2.47
N LYS A 76 14.45 -0.03 2.53
CA LYS A 76 15.58 0.05 3.46
C LYS A 76 15.08 0.64 4.76
N TRP A 77 15.39 -0.05 5.85
CA TRP A 77 14.97 0.33 7.20
C TRP A 77 16.15 0.94 7.95
N SER A 78 15.90 2.00 8.72
CA SER A 78 16.86 2.52 9.69
C SER A 78 17.19 1.45 10.74
N THR A 79 18.44 1.44 11.19
CA THR A 79 18.91 0.57 12.29
C THR A 79 18.31 0.94 13.65
N GLU A 80 17.71 2.13 13.76
CA GLU A 80 17.04 2.60 14.97
C GLU A 80 15.63 2.00 15.13
N LEU A 81 15.06 1.42 14.06
CA LEU A 81 13.73 0.81 14.10
C LEU A 81 13.84 -0.68 14.44
N SER A 82 13.06 -1.13 15.41
CA SER A 82 12.87 -2.54 15.72
C SER A 82 12.05 -3.26 14.64
N GLU A 83 12.13 -4.60 14.59
CA GLU A 83 11.35 -5.42 13.64
C GLU A 83 9.84 -5.16 13.79
N ASN A 84 9.35 -4.98 15.03
CA ASN A 84 7.95 -4.72 15.32
C ASN A 84 7.50 -3.35 14.81
N GLU A 85 8.34 -2.32 14.92
CA GLU A 85 8.06 -0.98 14.38
C GLU A 85 8.06 -0.99 12.85
N CYS A 86 9.01 -1.71 12.23
CA CYS A 86 9.04 -1.93 10.79
C CYS A 86 7.79 -2.68 10.31
N LEU A 87 7.33 -3.67 11.06
CA LEU A 87 6.13 -4.45 10.76
C LEU A 87 4.87 -3.60 10.88
N LYS A 88 4.70 -2.82 11.96
CA LYS A 88 3.58 -1.87 12.11
C LYS A 88 3.57 -0.83 10.99
N THR A 89 4.74 -0.29 10.66
CA THR A 89 4.89 0.67 9.55
C THR A 89 4.47 0.03 8.22
N SER A 90 4.90 -1.20 7.96
CA SER A 90 4.55 -1.96 6.76
C SER A 90 3.04 -2.23 6.68
N TYR A 91 2.41 -2.56 7.82
CA TYR A 91 0.96 -2.74 7.92
C TYR A 91 0.21 -1.46 7.54
N TYR A 92 0.51 -0.32 8.17
CA TYR A 92 -0.17 0.95 7.88
C TYR A 92 0.06 1.42 6.44
N ALA A 93 1.24 1.18 5.88
CA ALA A 93 1.52 1.47 4.48
C ALA A 93 0.70 0.58 3.53
N CYS A 94 0.56 -0.72 3.82
CA CYS A 94 -0.06 -1.68 2.91
C CYS A 94 -1.59 -1.74 3.03
N LEU A 95 -2.15 -1.46 4.21
CA LEU A 95 -3.59 -1.48 4.47
C LEU A 95 -4.43 -0.68 3.45
N PRO A 96 -4.06 0.55 3.04
CA PRO A 96 -4.84 1.29 2.04
C PRO A 96 -4.70 0.75 0.59
N ILE A 97 -3.75 -0.16 0.32
CA ILE A 97 -3.37 -0.51 -1.06
C ILE A 97 -3.42 -2.01 -1.39
N PHE A 98 -3.57 -2.91 -0.42
CA PHE A 98 -3.41 -4.36 -0.63
C PHE A 98 -4.46 -4.99 -1.57
N LYS A 99 -5.62 -4.36 -1.74
CA LYS A 99 -6.65 -4.80 -2.70
C LYS A 99 -6.44 -4.28 -4.12
N ARG A 100 -5.38 -3.50 -4.35
CA ARG A 100 -5.15 -2.78 -5.60
C ARG A 100 -3.88 -3.26 -6.30
N LYS A 101 -3.83 -3.09 -7.63
CA LYS A 101 -2.60 -3.29 -8.38
C LYS A 101 -1.68 -2.10 -8.15
N THR A 102 -0.61 -2.30 -7.38
CA THR A 102 0.30 -1.24 -6.94
C THR A 102 1.76 -1.69 -6.95
N ASN A 103 2.67 -0.73 -6.88
CA ASN A 103 4.12 -0.94 -6.77
C ASN A 103 4.67 -0.48 -5.42
N TYR A 104 3.85 -0.54 -4.36
CA TYR A 104 4.28 -0.37 -2.96
C TYR A 104 5.09 0.91 -2.71
N TYR A 105 4.58 2.07 -3.15
CA TYR A 105 5.23 3.37 -2.99
C TYR A 105 6.67 3.41 -3.58
N PRO A 106 6.84 3.37 -4.91
CA PRO A 106 8.15 3.25 -5.55
C PRO A 106 9.09 4.45 -5.30
N ASN A 107 8.54 5.59 -4.91
CA ASN A 107 9.31 6.81 -4.60
C ASN A 107 9.83 6.82 -3.15
N ILE A 108 9.27 5.99 -2.26
CA ILE A 108 9.72 5.83 -0.88
C ILE A 108 10.65 4.62 -0.87
N LYS A 109 11.95 4.85 -0.79
CA LYS A 109 12.98 3.79 -0.82
C LYS A 109 13.52 3.46 0.57
N GLU A 110 13.55 4.45 1.45
CA GLU A 110 14.18 4.37 2.77
C GLU A 110 13.19 4.92 3.80
N ILE A 111 13.10 4.25 4.96
CA ILE A 111 12.20 4.59 6.04
C ILE A 111 13.04 4.74 7.31
N ASN A 112 13.09 5.96 7.82
CA ASN A 112 13.96 6.33 8.92
C ASN A 112 13.23 6.50 10.25
N SER A 113 11.90 6.62 10.22
CA SER A 113 11.06 6.81 11.40
C SER A 113 9.66 6.21 11.16
N MET A 114 8.92 5.99 12.24
CA MET A 114 7.51 5.62 12.15
C MET A 114 6.67 6.83 11.74
N TRP A 115 6.04 6.74 10.58
CA TRP A 115 4.99 7.67 10.18
C TRP A 115 3.67 7.29 10.83
N SER A 116 2.87 8.31 11.12
CA SER A 116 1.46 8.17 11.50
C SER A 116 0.66 7.51 10.37
N PHE A 117 -0.52 6.99 10.72
CA PHE A 117 -1.38 6.38 9.72
C PHE A 117 -1.88 7.42 8.70
N GLN A 118 -2.22 8.63 9.14
CA GLN A 118 -2.60 9.73 8.23
C GLN A 118 -1.51 10.07 7.21
N GLU A 119 -0.23 10.03 7.58
CA GLU A 119 0.88 10.24 6.65
C GLU A 119 0.97 9.15 5.58
N TRP A 120 0.70 7.90 5.93
CA TRP A 120 0.58 6.82 4.94
C TRP A 120 -0.64 6.99 4.05
N LEU A 121 -1.77 7.40 4.63
CA LEU A 121 -3.00 7.64 3.89
C LEU A 121 -2.82 8.78 2.88
N SER A 122 -2.15 9.88 3.26
CA SER A 122 -1.93 11.03 2.36
C SER A 122 -1.19 10.66 1.08
N GLN A 123 -0.33 9.62 1.10
CA GLN A 123 0.35 9.11 -0.11
C GLN A 123 -0.62 8.59 -1.19
N ASN A 124 -1.87 8.32 -0.81
CA ASN A 124 -2.90 7.77 -1.69
C ASN A 124 -3.83 8.84 -2.28
N GLU A 125 -3.74 10.10 -1.83
CA GLU A 125 -4.62 11.19 -2.26
C GLU A 125 -4.57 11.42 -3.78
N LYS A 126 -3.36 11.43 -4.35
CA LYS A 126 -3.19 11.59 -5.79
C LYS A 126 -3.83 10.45 -6.58
N GLN A 127 -3.76 9.23 -6.07
CA GLN A 127 -4.41 8.09 -6.72
C GLN A 127 -5.93 8.22 -6.62
N PHE A 128 -6.45 8.70 -5.48
CA PHE A 128 -7.88 8.98 -5.32
C PHE A 128 -8.36 10.05 -6.32
N GLU A 129 -7.60 11.13 -6.49
CA GLU A 129 -7.90 12.15 -7.50
C GLU A 129 -7.91 11.57 -8.92
N ILE A 130 -6.99 10.66 -9.25
CA ILE A 130 -6.96 10.01 -10.56
C ILE A 130 -8.21 9.15 -10.79
N ASP A 131 -8.66 8.43 -9.77
CA ASP A 131 -9.78 7.48 -9.90
C ASP A 131 -11.16 8.16 -9.85
N PHE A 132 -11.30 9.20 -9.02
CA PHE A 132 -12.60 9.83 -8.73
C PHE A 132 -12.69 11.29 -9.19
N GLY A 133 -11.58 11.88 -9.64
CA GLY A 133 -11.49 13.26 -10.09
C GLY A 133 -11.32 14.29 -8.98
N LYS A 134 -10.86 15.49 -9.35
CA LYS A 134 -10.65 16.63 -8.44
C LYS A 134 -11.89 17.05 -7.67
N MET A 135 -13.09 16.90 -8.26
CA MET A 135 -14.33 17.25 -7.60
C MET A 135 -14.60 16.34 -6.39
N ALA A 136 -14.36 15.04 -6.52
CA ALA A 136 -14.49 14.11 -5.40
C ALA A 136 -13.53 14.48 -4.26
N LEU A 137 -12.27 14.83 -4.58
CA LEU A 137 -11.33 15.29 -3.57
C LEU A 137 -11.79 16.59 -2.87
N LYS A 138 -12.42 17.51 -3.62
CA LYS A 138 -13.00 18.74 -3.07
C LYS A 138 -14.17 18.47 -2.12
N GLU A 139 -14.95 17.41 -2.35
CA GLU A 139 -16.02 17.00 -1.42
C GLU A 139 -15.48 16.54 -0.07
N LEU A 140 -14.26 15.97 -0.03
CA LEU A 140 -13.51 15.70 1.20
C LEU A 140 -12.93 16.97 1.82
N ARG A 141 -13.25 18.16 1.28
CA ARG A 141 -12.83 19.48 1.78
C ARG A 141 -11.31 19.59 1.97
N GLY A 142 -10.52 18.88 1.16
CA GLY A 142 -9.06 18.86 1.25
C GLY A 142 -8.50 18.03 2.42
N ASN A 143 -9.31 17.19 3.08
CA ASN A 143 -8.90 16.39 4.24
C ASN A 143 -8.93 14.88 3.91
N PHE A 144 -8.29 14.47 2.82
CA PHE A 144 -8.33 13.09 2.35
C PHE A 144 -7.84 12.08 3.41
N SER A 145 -6.68 12.33 4.01
CA SER A 145 -6.09 11.44 5.03
C SER A 145 -6.97 11.31 6.27
N TYR A 146 -7.58 12.40 6.74
CA TYR A 146 -8.50 12.41 7.87
C TYR A 146 -9.73 11.53 7.62
N TYR A 147 -10.43 11.72 6.49
CA TYR A 147 -11.61 10.92 6.19
C TYR A 147 -11.24 9.45 5.92
N SER A 148 -10.08 9.21 5.34
CA SER A 148 -9.56 7.85 5.14
C SER A 148 -9.23 7.16 6.47
N GLU A 149 -8.68 7.87 7.44
CA GLU A 149 -8.46 7.31 8.78
C GLU A 149 -9.81 7.04 9.47
N LEU A 150 -10.76 7.97 9.37
CA LEU A 150 -12.10 7.77 9.92
C LEU A 150 -12.82 6.58 9.28
N PHE A 151 -12.58 6.32 7.99
CA PHE A 151 -13.08 5.12 7.30
C PHE A 151 -12.54 3.83 7.93
N PHE A 152 -11.25 3.76 8.25
CA PHE A 152 -10.64 2.56 8.84
C PHE A 152 -10.90 2.41 10.35
N GLU A 153 -10.92 3.50 11.10
CA GLU A 153 -11.01 3.50 12.57
C GLU A 153 -12.45 3.61 13.08
N SER A 154 -13.34 4.29 12.36
CA SER A 154 -14.73 4.55 12.80
C SER A 154 -15.72 4.61 11.62
N PRO A 155 -15.82 3.52 10.83
CA PRO A 155 -16.61 3.47 9.59
C PRO A 155 -18.08 3.84 9.79
N ASN A 156 -18.73 3.34 10.86
CA ASN A 156 -20.13 3.62 11.17
C ASN A 156 -20.40 5.12 11.39
N LYS A 157 -19.46 5.82 12.03
CA LYS A 157 -19.57 7.26 12.25
C LYS A 157 -19.42 8.00 10.93
N LEU A 158 -18.43 7.65 10.10
CA LEU A 158 -18.26 8.23 8.78
C LEU A 158 -19.49 8.00 7.89
N GLN A 159 -20.07 6.80 7.92
CA GLN A 159 -21.27 6.48 7.15
C GLN A 159 -22.48 7.32 7.59
N THR A 160 -22.61 7.58 8.89
CA THR A 160 -23.69 8.41 9.45
C THR A 160 -23.50 9.89 9.11
N ASP A 161 -22.30 10.43 9.37
CA ASP A 161 -22.02 11.87 9.26
C ASP A 161 -21.80 12.31 7.80
N HIS A 162 -21.19 11.43 6.99
CA HIS A 162 -20.75 11.73 5.62
C HIS A 162 -20.92 10.51 4.67
N PRO A 163 -22.16 10.02 4.42
CA PRO A 163 -22.41 8.81 3.65
C PRO A 163 -21.81 8.85 2.23
N ALA A 164 -21.88 10.00 1.55
CA ALA A 164 -21.30 10.15 0.21
C ALA A 164 -19.77 10.09 0.18
N VAL A 165 -19.09 10.38 1.30
CA VAL A 165 -17.64 10.22 1.45
C VAL A 165 -17.32 8.75 1.76
N TYR A 166 -18.08 8.14 2.67
CA TYR A 166 -18.00 6.71 2.98
C TYR A 166 -18.06 5.86 1.72
N ASP A 167 -19.07 6.05 0.87
CA ASP A 167 -19.26 5.27 -0.36
C ASP A 167 -18.08 5.40 -1.33
N LYS A 168 -17.46 6.58 -1.42
CA LYS A 168 -16.28 6.80 -2.27
C LYS A 168 -15.06 6.08 -1.72
N LEU A 169 -14.83 6.18 -0.41
CA LEU A 169 -13.69 5.52 0.24
C LEU A 169 -13.86 4.00 0.23
N LEU A 170 -15.08 3.48 0.41
CA LEU A 170 -15.39 2.06 0.25
C LEU A 170 -15.05 1.58 -1.17
N LYS A 171 -15.41 2.35 -2.21
CA LYS A 171 -15.05 2.02 -3.60
C LYS A 171 -13.55 2.13 -3.87
N PHE A 172 -12.88 3.12 -3.25
CA PHE A 172 -11.45 3.36 -3.43
C PHE A 172 -10.59 2.27 -2.78
N TYR A 173 -10.87 1.94 -1.53
CA TYR A 173 -10.12 0.96 -0.74
C TYR A 173 -10.57 -0.48 -0.99
N GLN A 174 -11.87 -0.67 -1.26
CA GLN A 174 -12.51 -1.97 -1.44
C GLN A 174 -12.42 -2.86 -0.19
N VAL A 175 -12.13 -2.27 0.97
CA VAL A 175 -12.03 -2.98 2.27
C VAL A 175 -13.36 -2.85 2.99
N GLU A 176 -13.88 -3.97 3.49
CA GLU A 176 -15.07 -3.99 4.33
C GLU A 176 -14.63 -3.75 5.78
N VAL A 177 -15.14 -2.67 6.39
CA VAL A 177 -14.73 -2.11 7.69
C VAL A 177 -15.92 -1.95 8.62
#